data_AF-A0A5E4JWE3-F1
#
_entry.id   AF-A0A5E4JWE3-F1
#
_cell.length_a   1.000
_cell.length_b   1.000
_cell.length_c   1.000
_cell.angle_alpha   90.00
_cell.angle_beta   90.00
_cell.angle_gamma   90.00
#
_symmetry.space_group_name_H-M   'P 1'
#
loop_
_entity.id
_entity.type
_entity.pdbx_description
1 polymer ?
#
loop_
_entity_poly.entity_id
_entity_poly.type
_entity_poly.pdbx_seq_one_letter_code
_entity_poly.pdbx_strand_id
1 'polypeptide(L)'
;MRIKFRKGDQRKFFDKVIESCSSPSLRGLIQFGLKINYQTLKSYYNENRTLPEDFYTDLCILGKIDVKNKKVRVIHEHWGQKLGGKH
;
A
#
# COMPACT_ATOMS: atom_id res chain seq x y z
N MET A 1 -9.00 7.88 -2.66
CA MET A 1 -9.46 6.84 -1.70
C MET A 1 -8.24 6.14 -1.12
N ARG A 2 -8.32 5.66 0.12
CA ARG A 2 -7.19 4.97 0.77
C ARG A 2 -7.58 3.55 1.19
N ILE A 3 -6.62 2.64 1.13
CA ILE A 3 -6.74 1.26 1.57
C ILE A 3 -6.11 1.13 2.96
N LYS A 4 -6.91 0.63 3.90
CA LYS A 4 -6.51 0.35 5.27
C LYS A 4 -6.51 -1.15 5.51
N PHE A 5 -5.33 -1.67 5.83
CA PHE A 5 -5.14 -3.05 6.26
C PHE A 5 -5.34 -3.17 7.77
N ARG A 6 -5.54 -4.41 8.24
CA ARG A 6 -5.32 -4.73 9.66
C ARG A 6 -3.81 -4.67 9.95
N LYS A 7 -3.45 -4.37 11.19
CA LYS A 7 -2.04 -4.31 11.62
C LYS A 7 -1.33 -5.64 11.32
N GLY A 8 -0.18 -5.59 10.68
CA GLY A 8 0.61 -6.72 10.20
C GLY A 8 0.25 -7.19 8.79
N ASP A 9 -0.99 -6.98 8.34
CA ASP A 9 -1.45 -7.52 7.05
C ASP A 9 -0.94 -6.72 5.85
N GLN A 10 -0.66 -5.42 6.03
CA GLN A 10 -0.06 -4.61 4.96
C GLN A 10 1.36 -5.08 4.65
N ARG A 11 2.15 -5.37 5.70
CA ARG A 11 3.50 -5.91 5.54
C ARG A 11 3.48 -7.27 4.84
N LYS A 12 2.64 -8.19 5.30
CA LYS A 12 2.45 -9.51 4.67
C LYS A 12 2.00 -9.40 3.21
N PHE A 13 1.17 -8.40 2.89
CA PHE A 13 0.77 -8.13 1.51
C PHE A 13 1.99 -7.75 0.66
N PHE A 14 2.86 -6.85 1.12
CA PHE A 14 4.10 -6.53 0.42
C PHE A 14 5.04 -7.73 0.32
N ASP A 15 5.21 -8.53 1.38
CA ASP A 15 6.04 -9.73 1.33
C ASP A 15 5.54 -10.67 0.20
N LYS A 16 4.22 -10.87 0.11
CA LYS A 16 3.61 -11.65 -0.99
C LYS A 16 3.85 -11.04 -2.37
N VAL A 17 3.80 -9.71 -2.51
CA VAL A 17 4.11 -9.03 -3.78
C VAL A 17 5.59 -9.26 -4.16
N ILE A 18 6.50 -9.12 -3.19
CA ILE A 18 7.95 -9.37 -3.38
C ILE A 18 8.18 -10.80 -3.86
N GLU A 19 7.58 -11.79 -3.19
CA GLU A 19 7.66 -13.20 -3.56
C GLU A 19 7.11 -13.43 -4.97
N SER A 20 5.93 -12.87 -5.28
CA SER A 20 5.28 -13.05 -6.58
C SER A 20 6.05 -12.44 -7.73
N CYS A 21 6.79 -11.35 -7.48
CA CYS A 21 7.66 -10.72 -8.46
C CYS A 21 9.05 -11.36 -8.55
N SER A 22 9.34 -12.39 -7.74
CA SER A 22 10.69 -12.95 -7.57
C SER A 22 11.73 -11.87 -7.29
N SER A 23 11.34 -10.84 -6.53
CA SER A 23 12.20 -9.73 -6.19
C SER A 23 13.02 -10.08 -4.94
N PRO A 24 14.32 -9.77 -4.87
CA PRO A 24 15.14 -10.10 -3.71
C PRO A 24 14.78 -9.26 -2.47
N SER A 25 14.09 -8.13 -2.64
CA SER A 25 13.74 -7.24 -1.54
C SER A 25 12.65 -6.24 -1.93
N LEU A 26 12.10 -5.54 -0.93
CA LEU A 26 11.20 -4.41 -1.13
C LEU A 26 11.76 -3.36 -2.11
N ARG A 27 13.07 -3.09 -2.07
CA ARG A 27 13.71 -2.11 -2.96
C ARG A 27 13.65 -2.55 -4.42
N GLY A 28 13.71 -3.86 -4.68
CA GLY A 28 13.64 -4.41 -6.03
C GLY A 28 12.29 -4.18 -6.70
N LEU A 29 11.20 -3.99 -5.93
CA LEU A 29 9.89 -3.64 -6.49
C LEU A 29 9.91 -2.34 -7.31
N ILE A 30 10.83 -1.42 -7.01
CA ILE A 30 10.97 -0.14 -7.74
C ILE A 30 11.34 -0.38 -9.21
N GLN A 31 12.06 -1.46 -9.50
CA GLN A 31 12.50 -1.80 -10.87
C GLN A 31 11.33 -2.20 -11.78
N PHE A 32 10.17 -2.55 -11.21
CA PHE A 32 8.97 -2.93 -11.95
C PHE A 32 8.10 -1.73 -12.36
N GLY A 33 8.67 -0.51 -12.38
CA GLY A 33 7.99 0.69 -12.87
C GLY A 33 7.09 1.40 -11.86
N LEU A 34 7.23 1.10 -10.55
CA LEU A 34 6.52 1.82 -9.50
C LEU A 34 6.97 3.30 -9.47
N LYS A 35 6.01 4.23 -9.59
CA LYS A 35 6.25 5.69 -9.60
C LYS A 35 6.46 6.29 -8.21
N ILE A 36 7.09 5.55 -7.29
CA ILE A 36 7.38 6.02 -5.93
C ILE A 36 8.82 5.72 -5.54
N ASN A 37 9.38 6.56 -4.68
CA ASN A 37 10.71 6.33 -4.14
C ASN A 37 10.71 5.23 -3.04
N TYR A 38 11.92 4.71 -2.76
CA TYR A 38 12.10 3.66 -1.76
C TYR A 38 11.63 4.06 -0.36
N GLN A 39 11.81 5.32 0.05
CA GLN A 39 11.44 5.77 1.39
C GLN A 39 9.92 5.78 1.61
N THR A 40 9.18 6.15 0.56
CA THR A 40 7.72 6.09 0.52
C THR A 40 7.26 4.64 0.57
N LEU A 41 7.85 3.78 -0.27
CA LEU A 41 7.58 2.34 -0.28
C LEU A 41 7.84 1.70 1.09
N LYS A 42 8.96 2.05 1.74
CA LYS A 42 9.31 1.60 3.09
C LYS A 42 8.31 2.08 4.14
N SER A 43 7.78 3.29 4.01
CA SER A 43 6.73 3.79 4.93
C SER A 43 5.44 2.99 4.80
N TYR A 44 5.05 2.58 3.59
CA TYR A 44 3.94 1.66 3.40
C TYR A 44 4.27 0.27 3.94
N TYR A 45 5.45 -0.28 3.65
CA TYR A 45 5.85 -1.59 4.17
C TYR A 45 5.81 -1.67 5.71
N ASN A 46 6.30 -0.62 6.38
CA ASN A 46 6.30 -0.51 7.84
C ASN A 46 4.94 -0.13 8.43
N GLU A 47 3.89 -0.03 7.62
CA GLU A 47 2.53 0.29 8.06
C GLU A 47 2.37 1.68 8.69
N ASN A 48 3.35 2.57 8.48
CA ASN A 48 3.32 3.95 8.97
C ASN A 48 2.30 4.82 8.20
N ARG A 49 1.88 4.37 7.01
CA ARG A 49 0.94 5.06 6.14
C ARG A 49 -0.04 4.06 5.52
N THR A 50 -1.29 4.49 5.35
CA THR A 50 -2.30 3.78 4.53
C THR A 50 -1.97 3.93 3.04
N LEU A 51 -2.24 2.89 2.25
CA LEU A 51 -1.98 2.91 0.81
C LEU A 51 -3.02 3.76 0.08
N PRO A 52 -2.64 4.53 -0.95
CA PRO A 52 -3.58 4.96 -1.99
C PRO A 52 -4.22 3.75 -2.68
N GLU A 53 -5.49 3.87 -3.06
CA GLU A 53 -6.21 2.81 -3.78
C GLU A 53 -5.58 2.46 -5.14
N ASP A 54 -5.18 3.45 -5.92
CA ASP A 54 -4.49 3.24 -7.19
C ASP A 54 -3.19 2.45 -6.99
N PHE A 55 -2.39 2.84 -5.99
CA PHE A 55 -1.13 2.16 -5.69
C PHE A 55 -1.33 0.72 -5.18
N TYR A 56 -2.38 0.48 -4.39
CA TYR A 56 -2.77 -0.87 -4.01
C TYR A 56 -3.13 -1.72 -5.23
N THR A 57 -3.89 -1.15 -6.17
CA THR A 57 -4.29 -1.81 -7.40
C THR A 57 -3.08 -2.14 -8.28
N ASP A 58 -2.14 -1.21 -8.44
CA ASP A 58 -0.88 -1.42 -9.15
C ASP A 58 -0.09 -2.60 -8.55
N LEU A 59 0.02 -2.66 -7.22
CA LEU A 59 0.69 -3.76 -6.52
C LEU A 59 -0.03 -5.09 -6.68
N CYS A 60 -1.36 -5.09 -6.69
CA CYS A 60 -2.16 -6.28 -6.96
C CYS A 60 -1.95 -6.80 -8.38
N ILE A 61 -1.95 -5.92 -9.38
CA ILE A 61 -1.66 -6.26 -10.78
C ILE A 61 -0.25 -6.83 -10.88
N LEU A 62 0.72 -6.12 -10.31
CA LEU A 62 2.13 -6.50 -10.34
C LEU A 62 2.38 -7.87 -9.67
N GLY A 63 1.82 -8.07 -8.48
CA GLY A 63 1.95 -9.32 -7.73
C GLY A 63 0.99 -10.43 -8.16
N LYS A 64 0.15 -10.22 -9.20
CA LYS A 64 -0.93 -11.15 -9.59
C LYS A 64 -1.81 -11.57 -8.41
N ILE A 65 -2.12 -10.63 -7.52
CA ILE A 65 -2.94 -10.83 -6.32
C ILE A 65 -4.37 -10.37 -6.63
N ASP A 66 -5.35 -11.23 -6.37
CA ASP A 66 -6.76 -10.87 -6.52
C ASP A 66 -7.14 -9.69 -5.62
N VAL A 67 -7.67 -8.63 -6.24
CA VAL A 67 -8.09 -7.37 -5.60
C VAL A 67 -9.33 -7.52 -4.70
N LYS A 68 -10.10 -8.62 -4.80
CA LYS A 68 -11.28 -8.84 -3.95
C LYS A 68 -10.93 -9.40 -2.58
N ASN A 69 -9.66 -9.28 -2.17
CA ASN A 69 -9.18 -9.76 -0.89
C ASN A 69 -9.92 -9.02 0.24
N LYS A 70 -10.95 -9.66 0.82
CA LYS A 70 -11.90 -9.11 1.81
C LYS A 70 -11.27 -8.61 3.12
N LYS A 71 -9.94 -8.63 3.23
CA LYS A 71 -9.17 -8.28 4.42
C LYS A 71 -8.80 -6.79 4.49
N VAL A 72 -9.02 -6.02 3.42
CA VAL A 72 -8.75 -4.57 3.39
C VAL A 72 -10.03 -3.76 3.49
N ARG A 73 -9.95 -2.59 4.12
CA ARG A 73 -11.05 -1.61 4.18
C ARG A 73 -10.70 -0.41 3.33
N VAL A 74 -11.60 -0.01 2.44
CA VAL A 74 -11.51 1.27 1.74
C VAL A 74 -11.97 2.37 2.69
N ILE A 75 -11.18 3.43 2.84
CA ILE A 75 -11.53 4.63 3.60
C ILE A 75 -11.54 5.83 2.65
N HIS A 76 -12.60 6.64 2.75
CA HIS A 76 -12.69 7.89 2.01
C HIS A 76 -11.77 8.94 2.64
N GLU A 77 -11.15 9.75 1.78
CA GLU A 77 -10.05 10.67 2.10
C GLU A 77 -10.44 11.80 3.09
N HIS A 78 -11.73 11.96 3.37
CA HIS A 78 -12.28 12.97 4.28
C HIS A 78 -12.32 12.51 5.75
N TRP A 79 -11.87 11.29 6.05
CA TRP A 79 -11.92 10.74 7.40
C TRP A 79 -10.75 11.22 8.24
N GLY A 80 -10.84 12.46 8.73
CA GLY A 80 -9.85 13.04 9.66
C GLY A 80 -9.63 14.54 9.55
N GLN A 81 -10.22 15.25 8.57
CA GLN A 81 -10.25 16.70 8.61
C GLN A 81 -11.17 17.15 9.76
N LYS A 82 -10.62 17.24 10.99
CA LYS A 82 -11.12 18.25 11.93
C LYS A 82 -10.90 19.59 11.22
N LEU A 83 -11.99 20.33 11.03
CA LEU A 83 -12.01 21.73 10.61
C LEU A 83 -10.99 22.50 11.47
N GLY A 84 -9.77 22.64 10.96
CA GLY A 84 -8.72 23.38 11.61
C GLY A 84 -8.88 24.85 11.29
N GLY A 85 -9.23 25.65 12.31
CA GLY A 85 -8.92 27.08 12.36
C GLY A 85 -10.01 28.04 11.90
N LYS A 86 -10.93 28.38 12.81
CA LYS A 86 -11.40 29.76 12.94
C LYS A 86 -11.26 30.16 14.40
N HIS A 87 -10.16 30.81 14.71
CA HIS A 87 -10.09 31.83 15.76
C HIS A 87 -9.36 33.02 15.14
#